data_AF-A0A2G7GS75-F1
#
_entry.id   AF-A0A2G7GS75-F1
#
_cell.length_a   1.000
_cell.length_b   1.000
_cell.length_c   1.000
_cell.angle_alpha   90.00
_cell.angle_beta   90.00
_cell.angle_gamma   90.00
#
_symmetry.space_group_name_H-M   'P 1'
#
loop_
_entity.id
_entity.type
_entity.pdbx_description
1 polymer ?
#
loop_
_entity_poly.entity_id
_entity_poly.type
_entity_poly.pdbx_seq_one_letter_code
_entity_poly.pdbx_strand_id
1 'polypeptide(L)'
;EYGWPWYGKIGAYFVSHPAQQQAVLYVTDRSHISTKHLPAVWTRKDEWYNFKDVSKDIKVLITIDEKSYTGGINGEVHPMAWYHKYDGGRSWYTELGHTEESYADQNYLQHLLGGIQYAIKINLILRFNLSYGLSKEIRNWIYFITLLIDFTDLELSSCPAQIN
;
A
#
# COMPACT_ATOMS: atom_id res chain seq x y z
N GLU A 1 10.71 13.53 2.34
CA GLU A 1 9.25 13.72 2.55
C GLU A 1 8.80 15.17 2.78
N TYR A 2 9.34 15.90 3.76
CA TYR A 2 8.84 17.25 4.13
C TYR A 2 8.99 18.37 3.08
N GLY A 3 9.82 18.16 2.06
CA GLY A 3 10.09 19.14 1.00
C GLY A 3 9.23 19.00 -0.27
N TRP A 4 8.40 17.95 -0.37
CA TRP A 4 7.55 17.72 -1.55
C TRP A 4 6.07 18.01 -1.23
N PRO A 5 5.52 19.16 -1.68
CA PRO A 5 4.15 19.57 -1.33
C PRO A 5 3.05 18.59 -1.76
N TRP A 6 3.39 17.62 -2.62
CA TRP A 6 2.46 16.64 -3.15
C TRP A 6 2.35 15.37 -2.32
N TYR A 7 3.35 15.03 -1.50
CA TYR A 7 3.39 13.77 -0.77
C TYR A 7 2.29 13.67 0.30
N GLY A 8 2.09 14.74 1.07
CA GLY A 8 0.98 14.84 2.02
C GLY A 8 -0.42 14.75 1.42
N LYS A 9 -0.52 14.93 0.10
CA LYS A 9 -1.79 14.87 -0.62
C LYS A 9 -2.19 13.44 -0.98
N ILE A 10 -1.33 12.46 -0.70
CA ILE A 10 -1.62 11.03 -0.82
C ILE A 10 -2.54 10.56 0.32
N GLY A 11 -2.72 11.38 1.36
CA GLY A 11 -3.76 11.22 2.38
C GLY A 11 -3.25 11.08 3.80
N ALA A 12 -1.95 10.85 4.00
CA ALA A 12 -1.29 10.84 5.32
C ALA A 12 0.22 11.06 5.14
N TYR A 13 0.93 11.34 6.25
CA TYR A 13 2.39 11.45 6.27
C TYR A 13 2.99 10.35 7.13
N PHE A 14 4.07 9.73 6.66
CA PHE A 14 4.86 8.79 7.45
C PHE A 14 5.46 9.45 8.71
N VAL A 15 5.59 8.67 9.78
CA VAL A 15 6.21 9.06 11.04
C VAL A 15 7.34 8.13 11.43
N SER A 16 7.06 6.82 11.47
CA SER A 16 7.98 5.78 11.96
C SER A 16 7.45 4.40 11.59
N HIS A 17 8.26 3.37 11.82
CA HIS A 17 7.82 1.97 11.77
C HIS A 17 8.56 1.16 12.85
N PRO A 18 7.96 0.10 13.43
CA PRO A 18 8.67 -0.87 14.26
C PRO A 18 9.40 -1.89 13.38
N ALA A 19 10.02 -2.89 14.01
CA ALA A 19 10.59 -4.02 13.28
C ALA A 19 9.50 -4.80 12.53
N GLN A 20 9.87 -5.39 11.38
CA GLN A 20 9.00 -6.27 10.61
C GLN A 20 8.43 -7.40 11.47
N GLN A 21 7.11 -7.54 11.48
CA GLN A 21 6.43 -8.50 12.36
C GLN A 21 5.08 -8.89 11.80
N GLN A 22 4.51 -9.97 12.35
CA GLN A 22 3.17 -10.40 11.98
C GLN A 22 2.12 -9.50 12.63
N ALA A 23 1.07 -9.16 11.89
CA ALA A 23 -0.08 -8.42 12.38
C ALA A 23 -1.38 -8.87 11.72
N VAL A 24 -2.49 -8.55 12.37
CA VAL A 24 -3.85 -8.79 11.88
C VAL A 24 -4.36 -7.53 11.19
N LEU A 25 -4.80 -7.69 9.94
CA LEU A 25 -5.47 -6.66 9.16
C LEU A 25 -6.97 -6.92 9.10
N TYR A 26 -7.76 -5.86 9.19
CA TYR A 26 -9.21 -5.87 8.97
C TYR A 26 -9.53 -5.19 7.64
N VAL A 27 -10.23 -5.89 6.75
CA VAL A 27 -10.68 -5.32 5.48
C VAL A 27 -12.02 -4.60 5.70
N THR A 28 -11.95 -3.30 5.89
CA THR A 28 -13.09 -2.45 6.32
C THR A 28 -14.10 -2.18 5.21
N ASP A 29 -13.65 -2.16 3.94
CA ASP A 29 -14.51 -2.07 2.76
C ASP A 29 -14.18 -3.21 1.81
N ARG A 30 -15.09 -4.19 1.69
CA ARG A 30 -14.97 -5.35 0.79
C ARG A 30 -15.78 -5.19 -0.51
N SER A 31 -16.30 -3.98 -0.79
CA SER A 31 -16.97 -3.68 -2.06
C SER A 31 -16.00 -3.14 -3.10
N HIS A 32 -14.88 -2.53 -2.67
CA HIS A 32 -13.88 -1.96 -3.54
C HIS A 32 -13.13 -3.04 -4.36
N ILE A 33 -12.77 -2.71 -5.61
CA ILE A 33 -12.16 -3.67 -6.55
C ILE A 33 -10.84 -4.27 -6.04
N SER A 34 -10.07 -3.50 -5.25
CA SER A 34 -8.80 -3.95 -4.65
C SER A 34 -8.99 -4.83 -3.41
N THR A 35 -10.19 -4.94 -2.84
CA THR A 35 -10.40 -5.63 -1.56
C THR A 35 -11.53 -6.65 -1.56
N LYS A 36 -12.37 -6.68 -2.61
CA LYS A 36 -13.53 -7.58 -2.70
C LYS A 36 -13.20 -9.07 -2.65
N HIS A 37 -12.00 -9.46 -3.09
CA HIS A 37 -11.52 -10.84 -3.06
C HIS A 37 -10.84 -11.20 -1.74
N LEU A 38 -10.47 -10.21 -0.92
CA LEU A 38 -9.75 -10.44 0.34
C LEU A 38 -10.68 -11.05 1.41
N PRO A 39 -10.13 -11.88 2.31
CA PRO A 39 -10.83 -12.28 3.52
C PRO A 39 -11.10 -11.05 4.41
N ALA A 40 -12.12 -11.11 5.26
CA ALA A 40 -12.45 -9.99 6.15
C ALA A 40 -11.35 -9.71 7.19
N VAL A 41 -10.65 -10.76 7.60
CA VAL A 41 -9.49 -10.71 8.50
C VAL A 41 -8.32 -11.33 7.74
N TRP A 42 -7.20 -10.62 7.68
CA TRP A 42 -6.02 -11.05 6.93
C TRP A 42 -4.76 -10.87 7.77
N THR A 43 -4.10 -11.97 8.11
CA THR A 43 -2.85 -11.93 8.85
C THR A 43 -1.67 -11.93 7.89
N ARG A 44 -0.74 -10.99 8.08
CA ARG A 44 0.45 -10.82 7.24
C ARG A 44 1.68 -10.51 8.09
N LYS A 45 2.86 -10.76 7.55
CA LYS A 45 4.13 -10.22 8.07
C LYS A 45 4.61 -9.16 7.09
N ASP A 46 4.88 -7.96 7.58
CA ASP A 46 5.40 -6.84 6.79
C ASP A 46 6.09 -5.82 7.72
N GLU A 47 6.59 -4.72 7.17
CA GLU A 47 6.98 -3.52 7.91
C GLU A 47 5.76 -2.61 8.05
N TRP A 48 5.38 -2.20 9.27
CA TRP A 48 4.12 -1.47 9.53
C TRP A 48 4.34 0.02 9.81
N TYR A 49 3.88 0.90 8.94
CA TYR A 49 4.10 2.34 9.04
C TYR A 49 3.08 3.01 9.95
N ASN A 50 3.60 3.91 10.80
CA ASN A 50 2.81 4.86 11.55
C ASN A 50 2.64 6.16 10.76
N PHE A 51 1.44 6.74 10.84
CA PHE A 51 1.07 7.92 10.07
C PHE A 51 0.62 9.09 10.97
N LYS A 52 0.83 10.32 10.49
CA LYS A 52 0.24 11.56 11.04
C LYS A 52 -0.55 12.30 9.98
N ASP A 53 -1.37 13.24 10.44
CA ASP A 53 -2.21 14.12 9.61
C ASP A 53 -3.03 13.33 8.58
N VAL A 54 -3.57 12.18 9.01
CA VAL A 54 -4.44 11.33 8.19
C VAL A 54 -5.68 12.14 7.79
N SER A 55 -5.83 12.36 6.49
CA SER A 55 -6.89 13.16 5.91
C SER A 55 -8.25 12.52 6.15
N LYS A 56 -9.25 13.34 6.49
CA LYS A 56 -10.63 12.90 6.68
C LYS A 56 -11.34 12.54 5.37
N ASP A 57 -10.75 12.92 4.24
CA ASP A 57 -11.33 12.68 2.91
C ASP A 57 -11.00 11.29 2.37
N ILE A 58 -10.08 10.56 3.01
CA ILE A 58 -9.75 9.19 2.61
C ILE A 58 -10.89 8.23 2.91
N LYS A 59 -11.00 7.21 2.08
CA LYS A 59 -11.87 6.05 2.27
C LYS A 59 -10.98 4.87 2.60
N VAL A 60 -10.99 4.47 3.87
CA VAL A 60 -10.16 3.38 4.39
C VAL A 60 -10.67 2.04 3.87
N LEU A 61 -9.77 1.26 3.29
CA LEU A 61 -10.01 -0.06 2.73
C LEU A 61 -9.56 -1.17 3.68
N ILE A 62 -8.44 -0.94 4.37
CA ILE A 62 -7.79 -1.90 5.28
C ILE A 62 -7.26 -1.12 6.49
N THR A 63 -7.48 -1.65 7.69
CA THR A 63 -6.85 -1.20 8.94
C THR A 63 -6.01 -2.32 9.54
N ILE A 64 -5.02 -1.97 10.37
CA ILE A 64 -4.24 -2.91 11.17
C ILE A 64 -4.70 -2.91 12.64
N ASP A 65 -4.65 -4.07 13.29
CA ASP A 65 -4.95 -4.23 14.71
C ASP A 65 -3.69 -3.99 15.55
N GLU A 66 -3.56 -2.83 16.18
CA GLU A 66 -2.43 -2.49 17.07
C GLU A 66 -2.30 -3.40 18.29
N LYS A 67 -3.29 -4.24 18.61
CA LYS A 67 -3.16 -5.26 19.67
C LYS A 67 -2.50 -6.54 19.20
N SER A 68 -2.37 -6.73 17.89
CA SER A 68 -1.79 -7.93 17.28
C SER A 68 -0.27 -7.83 17.05
N TYR A 69 0.29 -6.64 17.21
CA TYR A 69 1.71 -6.35 17.00
C TYR A 69 2.18 -5.26 17.98
N THR A 70 3.46 -4.88 17.93
CA THR A 70 4.03 -3.85 18.81
C THR A 70 4.56 -2.66 18.03
N GLY A 71 4.39 -1.45 18.59
CA GLY A 71 4.95 -0.20 18.03
C GLY A 71 4.01 0.61 17.14
N GLY A 72 2.72 0.24 17.06
CA GLY A 72 1.67 1.09 16.50
C GLY A 72 1.39 2.30 17.40
N ILE A 73 1.16 3.47 16.80
CA ILE A 73 0.86 4.73 17.52
C ILE A 73 -0.32 5.51 16.93
N ASN A 74 -1.05 4.94 15.97
CA ASN A 74 -2.17 5.56 15.29
C ASN A 74 -3.49 5.39 16.06
N GLY A 75 -3.55 4.44 16.99
CA GLY A 75 -4.70 4.22 17.88
C GLY A 75 -5.80 3.37 17.24
N GLU A 76 -7.06 3.69 17.54
CA GLU A 76 -8.20 2.85 17.15
C GLU A 76 -8.36 2.65 15.63
N VAL A 77 -7.96 3.65 14.84
CA VAL A 77 -8.03 3.60 13.37
C VAL A 77 -6.63 3.82 12.81
N HIS A 78 -5.98 2.71 12.48
CA HIS A 78 -4.67 2.70 11.82
C HIS A 78 -4.83 2.20 10.37
N PRO A 79 -4.93 3.11 9.38
CA PRO A 79 -5.20 2.73 8.00
C PRO A 79 -3.94 2.20 7.31
N MET A 80 -4.07 1.08 6.60
CA MET A 80 -2.99 0.45 5.81
C MET A 80 -3.26 0.49 4.30
N ALA A 81 -4.50 0.73 3.90
CA ALA A 81 -4.84 1.00 2.51
C ALA A 81 -6.05 1.92 2.44
N TRP A 82 -6.05 2.85 1.49
CA TRP A 82 -7.14 3.80 1.31
C TRP A 82 -7.20 4.34 -0.12
N TYR A 83 -8.29 5.02 -0.43
CA TYR A 83 -8.44 5.76 -1.67
C TYR A 83 -9.15 7.08 -1.43
N HIS A 84 -8.98 8.03 -2.36
CA HIS A 84 -9.78 9.24 -2.41
C HIS A 84 -9.78 9.83 -3.82
N LYS A 85 -10.78 10.68 -4.09
CA LYS A 85 -10.73 11.55 -5.27
C LYS A 85 -9.81 12.71 -4.94
N TYR A 86 -8.93 13.03 -5.86
CA TYR A 86 -8.00 14.14 -5.69
C TYR A 86 -7.80 14.84 -7.05
N ASP A 87 -8.09 16.14 -7.10
CA ASP A 87 -7.84 17.03 -8.25
C ASP A 87 -8.29 16.47 -9.61
N GLY A 88 -9.55 16.02 -9.68
CA GLY A 88 -10.14 15.40 -10.88
C GLY A 88 -9.70 13.95 -11.14
N GLY A 89 -8.70 13.44 -10.42
CA GLY A 89 -8.19 12.08 -10.47
C GLY A 89 -8.70 11.16 -9.35
N ARG A 90 -8.13 9.95 -9.32
CA ARG A 90 -8.34 8.94 -8.28
C ARG A 90 -6.98 8.54 -7.72
N SER A 91 -6.81 8.71 -6.42
CA SER A 91 -5.64 8.26 -5.68
C SER A 91 -6.00 6.99 -4.93
N TRP A 92 -5.08 6.02 -4.95
CA TRP A 92 -5.15 4.78 -4.19
C TRP A 92 -3.78 4.52 -3.61
N TYR A 93 -3.75 4.15 -2.34
CA TYR A 93 -2.54 3.89 -1.59
C TYR A 93 -2.69 2.57 -0.83
N THR A 94 -1.60 1.82 -0.79
CA THR A 94 -1.42 0.66 0.09
C THR A 94 -0.03 0.75 0.71
N GLU A 95 0.03 0.51 2.01
CA GLU A 95 1.26 0.44 2.80
C GLU A 95 1.90 -0.94 2.75
N LEU A 96 1.10 -1.96 2.40
CA LEU A 96 1.52 -3.35 2.32
C LEU A 96 2.57 -3.54 1.22
N GLY A 97 3.43 -4.56 1.37
CA GLY A 97 4.31 -5.02 0.29
C GLY A 97 5.79 -4.80 0.48
N HIS A 98 6.25 -4.42 1.67
CA HIS A 98 7.67 -4.25 1.97
C HIS A 98 8.45 -5.57 1.82
N THR A 99 7.82 -6.70 2.14
CA THR A 99 8.42 -8.04 2.05
C THR A 99 8.39 -8.65 0.65
N GLU A 100 9.47 -9.33 0.23
CA GLU A 100 9.53 -10.05 -1.05
C GLU A 100 8.41 -11.10 -1.17
N GLU A 101 8.08 -11.78 -0.07
CA GLU A 101 7.03 -12.78 0.00
C GLU A 101 5.65 -12.22 -0.38
N SER A 102 5.43 -10.91 -0.19
CA SER A 102 4.19 -10.26 -0.61
C SER A 102 3.93 -10.49 -2.09
N TYR A 103 4.96 -10.42 -2.93
CA TYR A 103 4.84 -10.58 -4.38
C TYR A 103 4.68 -12.04 -4.85
N ALA A 104 4.73 -13.01 -3.93
CA ALA A 104 4.32 -14.39 -4.16
C ALA A 104 2.87 -14.66 -3.69
N ASP A 105 2.27 -13.76 -2.90
CA ASP A 105 0.91 -13.91 -2.40
C ASP A 105 -0.13 -13.45 -3.44
N GLN A 106 -0.94 -14.39 -3.89
CA GLN A 106 -2.00 -14.17 -4.87
C GLN A 106 -3.04 -13.13 -4.42
N ASN A 107 -3.35 -13.05 -3.12
CA ASN A 107 -4.29 -12.06 -2.58
C ASN A 107 -3.70 -10.64 -2.65
N TYR A 108 -2.42 -10.49 -2.33
CA TYR A 108 -1.72 -9.22 -2.44
C TYR A 108 -1.57 -8.76 -3.89
N LEU A 109 -1.19 -9.66 -4.80
CA LEU A 109 -1.10 -9.34 -6.23
C LEU A 109 -2.47 -8.89 -6.80
N GLN A 110 -3.57 -9.51 -6.39
CA GLN A 110 -4.92 -9.07 -6.77
C GLN A 110 -5.31 -7.74 -6.12
N HIS A 111 -4.85 -7.47 -4.89
CA HIS A 111 -5.05 -6.18 -4.22
C HIS A 111 -4.36 -5.04 -4.98
N LEU A 112 -3.08 -5.23 -5.33
CA LEU A 112 -2.31 -4.30 -6.16
C LEU A 112 -2.97 -4.07 -7.52
N LEU A 113 -3.34 -5.14 -8.22
CA LEU A 113 -4.00 -5.05 -9.53
C LEU A 113 -5.30 -4.23 -9.44
N GLY A 114 -6.13 -4.50 -8.43
CA GLY A 114 -7.36 -3.74 -8.22
C GLY A 114 -7.10 -2.27 -7.89
N GLY A 115 -6.06 -1.97 -7.12
CA GLY A 115 -5.63 -0.61 -6.82
C GLY A 115 -5.21 0.18 -8.07
N ILE A 116 -4.38 -0.44 -8.91
CA ILE A 116 -3.96 0.11 -10.19
C ILE A 116 -5.18 0.35 -11.10
N GLN A 117 -6.05 -0.65 -11.24
CA GLN A 117 -7.29 -0.53 -12.04
C GLN A 117 -8.18 0.62 -11.57
N TYR A 118 -8.31 0.79 -10.25
CA TYR A 118 -9.04 1.91 -9.68
C TYR A 118 -8.38 3.25 -10.06
N ALA A 119 -7.07 3.42 -9.81
CA ALA A 119 -6.38 4.67 -10.06
C ALA A 119 -6.51 5.12 -11.53
N ILE A 120 -6.31 4.21 -12.48
CA ILE A 120 -6.26 4.54 -13.91
C ILE A 120 -7.64 4.57 -14.62
N LYS A 121 -8.74 4.20 -13.94
CA LYS A 121 -10.10 4.06 -14.53
C LYS A 121 -10.23 3.00 -15.61
N ILE A 122 -9.23 2.16 -15.80
CA ILE A 122 -9.26 1.12 -16.82
C ILE A 122 -9.73 -0.15 -16.16
N ASN A 123 -10.87 -0.65 -16.62
CA ASN A 123 -11.25 -2.02 -16.35
C ASN A 123 -10.32 -2.89 -17.20
N LEU A 124 -9.14 -3.22 -16.66
CA LEU A 124 -8.22 -4.18 -17.27
C LEU A 124 -8.90 -5.56 -17.19
N ILE A 125 -9.94 -5.78 -18.01
CA ILE A 125 -10.29 -7.13 -18.45
C ILE A 125 -9.21 -7.51 -19.46
N LEU A 126 -8.01 -7.75 -18.94
CA LEU A 126 -6.93 -8.41 -19.66
C LEU A 126 -6.67 -9.70 -18.91
N ARG A 127 -6.91 -10.79 -19.64
CA ARG A 127 -6.77 -12.17 -19.23
C ARG A 127 -5.41 -12.39 -18.55
N PHE A 128 -5.40 -12.41 -17.22
CA PHE A 128 -4.32 -13.07 -16.48
C PHE A 128 -4.53 -14.57 -16.64
N ASN A 129 -4.07 -15.13 -17.76
CA ASN A 129 -3.68 -16.53 -17.76
C ASN A 129 -2.42 -16.60 -16.89
N LEU A 130 -2.58 -17.12 -15.67
CA LEU A 130 -1.48 -17.64 -14.86
C LEU A 130 -0.85 -18.81 -15.62
N SER A 131 -0.04 -18.51 -16.64
CA SER A 131 0.83 -19.48 -17.29
C SER A 131 2.05 -18.75 -17.82
N TYR A 132 3.21 -19.11 -17.26
CA TYR A 132 4.57 -18.86 -17.74
C TYR A 132 4.70 -18.08 -19.06
N GLY A 133 5.30 -16.89 -18.98
CA GLY A 133 5.83 -16.19 -20.15
C GLY A 133 5.24 -14.80 -20.41
N LEU A 134 5.42 -13.86 -19.47
CA LEU A 134 5.32 -12.43 -19.83
C LEU A 134 6.54 -12.03 -20.68
N SER A 135 6.33 -11.20 -21.70
CA SER A 135 7.43 -10.61 -22.46
C SER A 135 8.24 -9.65 -21.56
N LYS A 136 9.53 -9.45 -21.87
CA LYS A 136 10.41 -8.55 -21.12
C LYS A 136 9.84 -7.13 -21.02
N GLU A 137 9.04 -6.72 -21.99
CA GLU A 137 8.41 -5.40 -22.06
C GLU A 137 7.27 -5.22 -21.05
N ILE A 138 6.44 -6.25 -20.81
CA ILE A 138 5.38 -6.19 -19.79
C ILE A 138 5.97 -6.24 -18.39
N ARG A 139 7.05 -7.03 -18.19
CA ARG A 139 7.84 -6.95 -16.96
C ARG A 139 8.37 -5.54 -16.74
N ASN A 140 8.98 -4.94 -17.76
CA ASN A 140 9.50 -3.57 -17.66
C ASN A 140 8.40 -2.53 -17.40
N TRP A 141 7.18 -2.71 -17.91
CA TRP A 141 6.05 -1.82 -17.62
C TRP A 141 5.53 -1.94 -16.19
N ILE A 142 5.46 -3.16 -15.66
CA ILE A 142 5.15 -3.40 -14.24
C ILE A 142 6.26 -2.78 -13.39
N TYR A 143 7.54 -3.02 -13.70
CA TYR A 143 8.67 -2.35 -13.05
C TYR A 143 8.62 -0.82 -13.16
N PHE A 144 8.12 -0.24 -14.25
CA PHE A 144 8.02 1.22 -14.42
C PHE A 144 6.88 1.84 -13.59
N ILE A 145 5.76 1.12 -13.44
CA ILE A 145 4.65 1.53 -12.56
C ILE A 145 5.03 1.31 -11.09
N THR A 146 5.74 0.23 -10.78
CA THR A 146 6.35 0.00 -9.45
C THR A 146 7.45 1.03 -9.17
N LEU A 147 8.23 1.48 -10.15
CA LEU A 147 9.24 2.54 -9.96
C LEU A 147 8.63 3.90 -9.61
N LEU A 148 7.41 4.20 -10.05
CA LEU A 148 6.68 5.39 -9.60
C LEU A 148 6.14 5.25 -8.17
N ILE A 149 6.08 4.03 -7.64
CA ILE A 149 5.77 3.72 -6.24
C ILE A 149 7.07 3.68 -5.40
N ASP A 150 8.22 3.30 -5.98
CA ASP A 150 9.54 3.17 -5.31
C ASP A 150 10.39 4.45 -5.23
N PHE A 151 10.00 5.56 -5.86
CA PHE A 151 10.74 6.83 -5.68
C PHE A 151 10.62 7.41 -4.27
N THR A 152 9.80 6.81 -3.39
CA THR A 152 9.72 7.18 -1.97
C THR A 152 10.76 6.47 -1.12
N ASP A 153 11.25 5.29 -1.50
CA ASP A 153 12.05 4.43 -0.62
C ASP A 153 13.56 4.44 -0.95
N LEU A 154 13.95 4.83 -2.17
CA LEU A 154 15.37 4.94 -2.55
C LEU A 154 16.09 6.17 -1.95
N GLU A 155 15.39 7.21 -1.49
CA GLU A 155 16.03 8.29 -0.72
C GLU A 155 16.14 7.98 0.79
N LEU A 156 15.33 7.06 1.33
CA LEU A 156 15.29 6.76 2.77
C LEU A 156 16.42 5.82 3.23
N SER A 157 17.00 5.03 2.34
CA SER A 157 18.13 4.14 2.66
C SER A 157 19.52 4.83 2.70
N SER A 158 19.58 6.14 2.47
CA SER A 158 20.85 6.90 2.44
C SER A 158 21.03 7.90 3.60
N CYS A 159 20.20 7.85 4.64
CA CYS A 159 20.42 8.68 5.84
C CYS A 159 21.43 7.98 6.77
N PRO A 160 22.69 8.44 6.89
CA PRO A 160 23.60 7.89 7.89
C PRO A 160 23.04 8.24 9.27
N ALA A 161 22.91 7.23 10.13
CA ALA A 161 22.70 7.42 11.55
C ALA A 161 23.74 8.42 12.09
N GLN A 162 23.32 9.66 12.31
CA GLN A 162 24.14 10.65 13.00
C GLN A 162 24.01 10.37 14.50
N ILE A 163 25.10 9.81 15.01
CA ILE A 163 25.50 9.77 16.41
C ILE A 163 25.18 11.11 17.09
N ASN A 164 24.51 11.05 18.23
CA ASN A 164 24.77 11.86 19.42
C ASN A 164 24.22 11.16 20.66
#